data_AF-A0A969KJU4-F1
#
_entry.id   AF-A0A969KJU4-F1
#
_cell.length_a   1.000
_cell.length_b   1.000
_cell.length_c   1.000
_cell.angle_alpha   90.00
_cell.angle_beta   90.00
_cell.angle_gamma   90.00
#
_symmetry.space_group_name_H-M   'P 1'
#
loop_
_entity.id
_entity.type
_entity.pdbx_description
1 polymer ?
#
loop_
_entity_poly.entity_id
_entity_poly.type
_entity_poly.pdbx_seq_one_letter_code
_entity_poly.pdbx_strand_id
1 'polypeptide(L)' 'MLEDIGEEAGLTKHLSFDMCRWTCALHDYQTGVEADKIRQKLGVSKIQWRELFIKLKQLNGESK' A
#
# COMPACT_ATOMS: atom_id res chain seq x y z
N MET A 1 6.84 11.29 16.53
CA MET A 1 5.77 10.29 16.27
C MET A 1 5.31 10.47 14.82
N LEU A 2 4.69 9.50 14.14
CA LEU A 2 4.17 9.73 12.76
C LEU A 2 3.09 10.82 12.72
N GLU A 3 2.46 11.04 13.88
CA GLU A 3 1.47 12.08 14.11
C GLU A 3 2.05 13.48 13.91
N ASP A 4 3.20 13.80 14.54
CA ASP A 4 3.90 15.09 14.38
C ASP A 4 4.28 15.36 12.90
N ILE A 5 4.74 14.33 12.18
CA ILE A 5 5.09 14.43 10.75
C ILE A 5 3.81 14.66 9.91
N GLY A 6 2.70 14.03 10.29
CA GLY A 6 1.41 14.20 9.63
C GLY A 6 0.86 15.61 9.83
N GLU A 7 0.94 16.15 11.04
CA GLU A 7 0.53 17.53 11.35
C GLU A 7 1.37 18.55 10.59
N GLU A 8 2.69 18.40 10.57
CA GLU A 8 3.60 19.29 9.83
C GLU A 8 3.38 19.22 8.31
N ALA A 9 3.03 18.05 7.78
CA ALA A 9 2.67 17.87 6.37
C ALA A 9 1.24 18.34 6.02
N GLY A 10 0.46 18.84 6.99
CA GLY A 10 -0.91 19.29 6.79
C GLY A 10 -1.92 18.17 6.54
N LEU A 11 -1.60 16.93 6.95
CA LEU A 11 -2.50 15.79 6.83
C LEU A 11 -3.57 15.86 7.92
N THR A 12 -4.83 15.95 7.50
CA THR A 12 -5.99 15.97 8.41
C THR A 12 -6.38 14.59 8.94
N LYS A 13 -5.80 13.52 8.37
CA LYS A 13 -6.01 12.13 8.79
C LYS A 13 -4.80 11.63 9.55
N HIS A 14 -5.05 10.87 10.61
CA HIS A 14 -3.99 10.19 11.37
C HIS A 14 -3.18 9.25 10.46
N LEU A 15 -1.88 9.53 10.32
CA LEU A 15 -0.95 8.74 9.53
C LEU A 15 -0.52 7.48 10.29
N SER A 16 -0.63 6.31 9.66
CA SER A 16 -0.11 5.05 10.22
C SER A 16 0.91 4.39 9.30
N PHE A 17 1.78 3.55 9.88
CA PHE A 17 2.73 2.76 9.11
C PHE A 17 2.06 1.84 8.09
N ASP A 18 0.87 1.31 8.42
CA ASP A 18 0.10 0.51 7.48
C ASP A 18 -0.37 1.33 6.28
N MET A 19 -0.82 2.58 6.49
CA MET A 19 -1.15 3.48 5.37
C MET A 19 0.05 3.70 4.46
N CYS A 20 1.21 4.07 5.03
CA CYS A 20 2.44 4.27 4.25
C CYS A 20 2.83 3.01 3.45
N ARG A 21 2.69 1.83 4.05
CA ARG A 21 3.00 0.55 3.42
C ARG A 21 2.06 0.23 2.26
N TRP A 22 0.76 0.49 2.40
CA TRP A 22 -0.21 0.33 1.32
C TRP A 22 -0.01 1.36 0.21
N THR A 23 0.28 2.62 0.55
CA THR A 23 0.62 3.65 -0.45
C THR A 23 1.86 3.26 -1.24
N CYS A 24 2.90 2.73 -0.58
CA CYS A 24 4.10 2.24 -1.27
C CYS A 24 3.79 1.07 -2.21
N ALA A 25 2.99 0.10 -1.77
CA ALA A 25 2.61 -1.04 -2.61
C ALA A 25 1.78 -0.61 -3.82
N LEU A 26 0.88 0.36 -3.64
CA LEU A 26 0.06 0.92 -4.72
C LEU A 26 0.92 1.68 -5.74
N HIS A 27 1.88 2.47 -5.26
CA HIS A 27 2.82 3.18 -6.13
C HIS A 27 3.69 2.21 -6.94
N ASP A 28 4.25 1.16 -6.31
CA ASP A 28 5.01 0.13 -7.01
C ASP A 28 4.14 -0.54 -8.10
N TYR A 29 2.88 -0.85 -7.79
CA TYR A 29 1.94 -1.41 -8.74
C TYR A 29 1.67 -0.46 -9.92
N GLN A 30 1.40 0.82 -9.66
CA GLN A 30 1.14 1.85 -10.68
C GLN A 30 2.36 2.13 -11.57
N THR A 31 3.57 2.00 -11.02
CA THR A 31 4.82 2.15 -11.77
C THR A 31 5.24 0.90 -12.54
N GLY A 32 4.41 -0.16 -12.52
CA GLY A 32 4.62 -1.38 -13.30
C GLY A 32 5.61 -2.36 -12.66
N VAL A 33 5.86 -2.27 -11.35
CA VAL A 33 6.65 -3.28 -10.64
C VAL A 33 5.91 -4.62 -10.67
N GLU A 34 6.66 -5.68 -10.94
CA GLU A 34 6.13 -7.04 -11.03
C GLU A 34 5.48 -7.48 -9.70
N ALA A 35 4.31 -8.11 -9.77
CA ALA A 35 3.45 -8.37 -8.61
C ALA A 35 4.13 -9.25 -7.54
N ASP A 36 4.95 -10.23 -7.92
CA ASP A 36 5.68 -11.06 -6.97
C ASP A 36 6.76 -10.26 -6.22
N LYS A 37 7.40 -9.27 -6.87
CA LYS A 37 8.31 -8.34 -6.17
C LYS A 37 7.57 -7.49 -5.13
N ILE A 38 6.38 -7.00 -5.45
CA ILE A 38 5.55 -6.26 -4.48
C ILE A 38 5.18 -7.16 -3.30
N ARG A 39 4.78 -8.42 -3.56
CA ARG A 39 4.50 -9.42 -2.53
C ARG A 39 5.70 -9.66 -1.61
N GLN A 40 6.89 -9.84 -2.19
CA GLN A 40 8.13 -10.06 -1.45
C GLN A 40 8.49 -8.84 -0.60
N LYS A 41 8.35 -7.62 -1.14
CA LYS A 41 8.56 -6.36 -0.41
C LYS A 41 7.58 -6.20 0.76
N LEU A 42 6.33 -6.64 0.58
CA LEU A 42 5.36 -6.74 1.67
C LEU A 42 5.65 -7.91 2.63
N GLY A 43 6.57 -8.82 2.33
CA GLY A 43 6.90 -9.92 3.23
C GLY A 43 5.72 -10.84 3.54
N VAL A 44 4.78 -10.99 2.60
CA VAL A 44 3.59 -11.84 2.78
C VAL A 44 3.70 -13.14 1.98
N SER A 45 3.06 -14.19 2.51
CA SER A 45 2.99 -15.48 1.83
C SER A 45 2.18 -15.40 0.53
N LYS A 46 2.37 -16.38 -0.37
CA LYS A 46 1.57 -16.48 -1.61
C LYS A 46 0.07 -16.62 -1.34
N ILE A 47 -0.33 -17.23 -0.23
CA ILE A 47 -1.74 -17.41 0.14
C ILE A 47 -2.35 -16.06 0.51
N GLN A 48 -1.70 -15.31 1.41
CA GLN A 48 -2.13 -13.97 1.82
C GLN A 48 -2.15 -13.00 0.63
N TRP A 49 -1.19 -13.13 -0.29
CA TRP A 49 -1.08 -12.28 -1.47
C TRP A 49 -2.32 -12.32 -2.36
N ARG A 50 -3.00 -13.47 -2.46
CA ARG A 50 -4.20 -13.61 -3.31
C ARG A 50 -5.27 -12.59 -2.93
N GLU A 51 -5.51 -12.40 -1.64
CA GLU A 51 -6.49 -11.43 -1.14
C GLU A 51 -5.95 -10.00 -1.21
N LEU A 52 -4.68 -9.80 -0.80
CA LEU A 52 -4.08 -8.47 -0.77
C LEU A 52 -3.95 -7.86 -2.17
N PHE A 53 -3.67 -8.67 -3.19
CA PHE A 53 -3.57 -8.19 -4.56
C PHE A 53 -4.93 -7.74 -5.11
N ILE A 54 -6.03 -8.39 -4.71
CA ILE A 54 -7.39 -7.94 -5.07
C ILE A 54 -7.66 -6.57 -4.43
N LYS A 55 -7.37 -6.41 -3.13
CA LYS A 55 -7.50 -5.12 -2.45
C LYS A 55 -6.62 -4.04 -3.08
N LEU A 56 -5.41 -4.39 -3.52
CA LEU A 56 -4.50 -3.48 -4.20
C LEU A 56 -5.07 -2.99 -5.54
N LYS A 57 -5.66 -3.89 -6.33
CA LYS A 57 -6.36 -3.52 -7.58
C LYS A 57 -7.58 -2.65 -7.33
N GLN A 58 -8.36 -2.94 -6.28
CA GLN A 58 -9.48 -2.10 -5.86
C GLN A 58 -9.01 -0.69 -5.49
N LEU A 59 -7.90 -0.57 -4.75
CA LEU A 59 -7.27 0.71 -4.44
C LEU A 59 -6.77 1.45 -5.69
N ASN A 60 -6.35 0.73 -6.72
CA ASN A 60 -5.98 1.31 -8.00
C ASN A 60 -7.19 1.75 -8.86
N GLY A 61 -8.42 1.47 -8.41
CA GLY A 61 -9.65 1.80 -9.15
C GLY A 61 -10.00 0.81 -10.27
N GLU A 62 -9.38 -0.37 -10.30
CA GLU A 62 -9.64 -1.41 -11.33
C GLU A 62 -10.90 -2.24 -11.06
N SER A 63 -11.57 -2.02 -9.93
CA SER A 63 -12.80 -2.72 -9.58
C SER A 63 -13.96 -1.72 -9.55
N LYS A 64 -14.91 -1.89 -10.47
CA LYS A 64 -16.29 -1.41 -10.36
C LYS A 64 -17.18 -2.54 -9.89
#